data_AF-A0A089KQJ8-F1
#
_entry.id   AF-A0A089KQJ8-F1
#
_cell.length_a   1.000
_cell.length_b   1.000
_cell.length_c   1.000
_cell.angle_alpha   90.00
_cell.angle_beta   90.00
_cell.angle_gamma   90.00
#
_symmetry.space_group_name_H-M   'P 1'
#
loop_
_entity.id
_entity.type
_entity.pdbx_description
1 polymer ?
#
loop_
_entity_poly.entity_id
_entity_poly.type
_entity_poly.pdbx_seq_one_letter_code
_entity_poly.pdbx_strand_id
1 'polypeptide(L)'
;MAAQFQEYLGLSAGFRPDYIASLGKSAEGSKALTNLVPDAPGLLQVIYGQVAGTSSDEEEPSLIEFIPGYRLIHIAEYAQEMQVLAGILEEKGHSAGGRVFPILTNYGSDFICLWQQEDGTEVICDLLNDFGDLVVMYSSPEKFLETLCEFYKQEAYFLDEDGFLDCDLIKEGEIGTELNPGAQYWSE
;
A
#
# COMPACT_ATOMS: atom_id res chain seq x y z
N MET A 1 -14.84 0.39 -1.60
CA MET A 1 -13.48 0.06 -2.06
C MET A 1 -13.15 0.52 -3.48
N ALA A 2 -13.69 -0.07 -4.57
CA ALA A 2 -13.26 0.30 -5.94
C ALA A 2 -13.38 1.80 -6.28
N ALA A 3 -14.51 2.44 -5.90
CA ALA A 3 -14.69 3.87 -6.08
C ALA A 3 -13.70 4.72 -5.25
N GLN A 4 -13.36 4.29 -4.03
CA GLN A 4 -12.38 4.98 -3.17
C GLN A 4 -10.96 4.85 -3.73
N PHE A 5 -10.61 3.69 -4.29
CA PHE A 5 -9.32 3.52 -4.97
C PHE A 5 -9.21 4.44 -6.19
N GLN A 6 -10.29 4.58 -6.96
CA GLN A 6 -10.35 5.54 -8.08
C GLN A 6 -10.28 6.99 -7.61
N GLU A 7 -10.94 7.32 -6.50
CA GLU A 7 -10.85 8.65 -5.88
C GLU A 7 -9.41 8.96 -5.46
N TYR A 8 -8.75 8.03 -4.77
CA TYR A 8 -7.34 8.13 -4.40
C TYR A 8 -6.44 8.37 -5.62
N LEU A 9 -6.59 7.55 -6.67
CA LEU A 9 -5.81 7.71 -7.90
C LEU A 9 -6.05 9.07 -8.55
N GLY A 10 -7.30 9.53 -8.58
CA GLY A 10 -7.68 10.84 -9.11
C GLY A 10 -7.08 12.00 -8.33
N LEU A 11 -7.08 11.92 -6.99
CA LEU A 11 -6.45 12.92 -6.12
C LEU A 11 -4.94 12.97 -6.35
N SER A 12 -4.30 11.81 -6.34
CA SER A 12 -2.87 11.67 -6.62
C SER A 12 -2.48 12.27 -7.98
N ALA A 13 -3.22 11.92 -9.04
CA ALA A 13 -2.97 12.42 -10.39
C ALA A 13 -3.19 13.93 -10.54
N GLY A 14 -3.95 14.56 -9.63
CA GLY A 14 -4.11 16.00 -9.58
C GLY A 14 -2.81 16.75 -9.29
N PHE A 15 -1.87 16.11 -8.57
CA PHE A 15 -0.54 16.64 -8.25
C PHE A 15 0.56 16.02 -9.09
N ARG A 16 0.34 14.80 -9.58
CA ARG A 16 1.33 13.96 -10.25
C ARG A 16 0.80 13.59 -11.64
N PRO A 17 0.95 14.49 -12.64
CA PRO A 17 0.53 14.21 -14.00
C PRO A 17 1.12 12.88 -14.47
N ASP A 18 0.34 12.12 -15.24
CA ASP A 18 0.73 10.81 -15.78
C ASP A 18 0.91 9.67 -14.75
N TYR A 19 0.77 9.91 -13.44
CA TYR A 19 0.89 8.86 -12.41
C TYR A 19 0.00 7.64 -12.65
N ILE A 20 -1.28 7.84 -12.97
CA ILE A 20 -2.18 6.70 -13.25
C ILE A 20 -1.70 5.93 -14.50
N ALA A 21 -1.14 6.64 -15.49
CA ALA A 21 -0.68 6.03 -16.72
C ALA A 21 0.61 5.22 -16.52
N SER A 22 1.50 5.65 -15.63
CA SER A 22 2.75 4.94 -15.30
C SER A 22 2.51 3.60 -14.61
N LEU A 23 1.41 3.47 -13.86
CA LEU A 23 1.05 2.22 -13.15
C LEU A 23 0.62 1.06 -14.07
N GLY A 24 0.55 1.25 -15.39
CA GLY A 24 0.15 0.21 -16.34
C GLY A 24 -1.35 -0.16 -16.29
N LYS A 25 -1.78 -1.08 -17.16
CA LYS A 25 -3.21 -1.46 -17.31
C LYS A 25 -3.50 -2.89 -16.86
N SER A 26 -4.72 -3.11 -16.35
CA SER A 26 -5.14 -4.30 -15.57
C SER A 26 -5.50 -5.58 -16.30
N ALA A 27 -5.66 -5.59 -17.62
CA ALA A 27 -6.12 -6.80 -18.31
C ALA A 27 -5.16 -7.99 -18.09
N GLU A 28 -3.88 -7.70 -17.91
CA GLU A 28 -2.84 -8.68 -17.55
C GLU A 28 -2.74 -8.85 -16.04
N GLY A 29 -2.92 -7.78 -15.26
CA GLY A 29 -2.82 -7.77 -13.80
C GLY A 29 -3.85 -8.65 -13.09
N SER A 30 -5.14 -8.52 -13.44
CA SER A 30 -6.21 -9.30 -12.81
C SER A 30 -6.02 -10.82 -13.03
N LYS A 31 -5.67 -11.22 -14.26
CA LYS A 31 -5.41 -12.61 -14.59
C LYS A 31 -4.16 -13.14 -13.89
N ALA A 32 -3.08 -12.34 -13.86
CA ALA A 32 -1.85 -12.70 -13.17
C ALA A 32 -2.10 -12.89 -11.67
N LEU A 33 -2.83 -11.97 -11.02
CA LEU A 33 -3.22 -12.09 -9.62
C LEU A 33 -4.03 -13.37 -9.38
N THR A 34 -5.07 -13.64 -10.18
CA THR A 34 -5.87 -14.87 -10.01
C THR A 34 -5.05 -16.15 -10.16
N ASN A 35 -4.01 -16.15 -11.01
CA ASN A 35 -3.13 -17.31 -11.13
C ASN A 35 -2.18 -17.47 -9.93
N LEU A 36 -1.72 -16.35 -9.35
CA LEU A 36 -0.79 -16.34 -8.22
C LEU A 36 -1.50 -16.57 -6.88
N VAL A 37 -2.65 -15.91 -6.69
CA VAL A 37 -3.44 -15.89 -5.46
C VAL A 37 -4.93 -16.02 -5.86
N PRO A 38 -5.44 -17.23 -6.12
CA PRO A 38 -6.80 -17.45 -6.61
C PRO A 38 -7.91 -16.90 -5.71
N ASP A 39 -7.64 -16.79 -4.42
CA ASP A 39 -8.54 -16.29 -3.39
C ASP A 39 -8.02 -15.00 -2.75
N ALA A 40 -7.37 -14.15 -3.56
CA ALA A 40 -6.83 -12.87 -3.15
C ALA A 40 -7.88 -12.01 -2.41
N PRO A 41 -7.50 -11.32 -1.32
CA PRO A 41 -8.33 -10.32 -0.66
C PRO A 41 -8.94 -9.27 -1.59
N GLY A 42 -10.07 -8.70 -1.18
CA GLY A 42 -10.83 -7.74 -2.00
C GLY A 42 -10.01 -6.53 -2.44
N LEU A 43 -9.12 -6.03 -1.58
CA LEU A 43 -8.25 -4.89 -1.90
C LEU A 43 -7.30 -5.19 -3.06
N LEU A 44 -6.65 -6.36 -3.07
CA LEU A 44 -5.75 -6.75 -4.15
C LEU A 44 -6.50 -6.92 -5.47
N GLN A 45 -7.70 -7.51 -5.42
CA GLN A 45 -8.57 -7.62 -6.60
C GLN A 45 -8.94 -6.24 -7.15
N VAL A 46 -9.22 -5.28 -6.27
CA VAL A 46 -9.52 -3.89 -6.64
C VAL A 46 -8.31 -3.21 -7.30
N ILE A 47 -7.12 -3.33 -6.70
CA ILE A 47 -5.88 -2.73 -7.20
C ILE A 47 -5.52 -3.32 -8.57
N TYR A 48 -5.29 -4.64 -8.63
CA TYR A 48 -4.82 -5.30 -9.85
C TYR A 48 -5.90 -5.51 -10.92
N GLY A 49 -7.16 -5.28 -10.55
CA GLY A 49 -8.26 -5.11 -11.49
C GLY A 49 -8.23 -3.78 -12.25
N GLN A 50 -7.39 -2.82 -11.84
CA GLN A 50 -7.35 -1.47 -12.39
C GLN A 50 -5.97 -1.04 -12.88
N VAL A 51 -4.91 -1.37 -12.14
CA VAL A 51 -3.51 -1.04 -12.49
C VAL A 51 -2.59 -2.25 -12.34
N ALA A 52 -1.39 -2.20 -12.91
CA ALA A 52 -0.37 -3.24 -12.77
C ALA A 52 0.59 -2.99 -11.59
N GLY A 53 0.74 -1.75 -11.14
CA GLY A 53 1.66 -1.33 -10.07
C GLY A 53 2.81 -0.48 -10.61
N THR A 54 3.76 -0.08 -9.77
CA THR A 54 4.89 0.77 -10.18
C THR A 54 5.97 -0.06 -10.88
N SER A 55 6.27 0.24 -12.14
CA SER A 55 7.34 -0.42 -12.90
C SER A 55 8.71 -0.28 -12.20
N SER A 56 9.53 -1.34 -12.25
CA SER A 56 10.93 -1.29 -11.78
C SER A 56 11.81 -0.35 -12.62
N ASP A 57 11.36 -0.03 -13.83
CA ASP A 57 12.06 0.85 -14.77
C ASP A 57 11.57 2.31 -14.68
N GLU A 58 10.64 2.62 -13.76
CA GLU A 58 10.22 4.01 -13.53
C GLU A 58 11.33 4.78 -12.81
N GLU A 59 11.75 5.89 -13.41
CA GLU A 59 12.84 6.74 -12.91
C GLU A 59 12.35 8.16 -12.57
N GLU A 60 11.16 8.55 -13.04
CA GLU A 60 10.59 9.87 -12.75
C GLU A 60 10.15 9.91 -11.27
N PRO A 61 10.77 10.76 -10.43
CA PRO A 61 10.51 10.80 -8.98
C PRO A 61 9.03 10.90 -8.61
N SER A 62 8.28 11.73 -9.35
CA SER A 62 6.85 11.96 -9.11
C SER A 62 5.97 10.74 -9.42
N LEU A 63 6.50 9.73 -10.11
CA LEU A 63 5.74 8.57 -10.60
C LEU A 63 6.02 7.26 -9.84
N ILE A 64 7.03 7.24 -8.97
CA ILE A 64 7.49 6.00 -8.30
C ILE A 64 6.56 5.62 -7.15
N GLU A 65 6.39 6.54 -6.20
CA GLU A 65 5.80 6.22 -4.90
C GLU A 65 4.27 6.16 -4.98
N PHE A 66 3.68 5.24 -4.24
CA PHE A 66 2.24 5.18 -4.02
C PHE A 66 1.88 6.13 -2.90
N ILE A 67 2.38 5.85 -1.69
CA ILE A 67 2.43 6.78 -0.55
C ILE A 67 3.89 7.19 -0.32
N PRO A 68 4.18 8.27 0.41
CA PRO A 68 5.55 8.68 0.72
C PRO A 68 6.40 7.49 1.21
N GLY A 69 7.54 7.28 0.55
CA GLY A 69 8.49 6.21 0.88
C GLY A 69 8.13 4.79 0.41
N TYR A 70 6.94 4.55 -0.15
CA TYR A 70 6.50 3.20 -0.56
C TYR A 70 5.88 3.18 -1.95
N ARG A 71 6.37 2.30 -2.82
CA ARG A 71 5.81 2.07 -4.17
C ARG A 71 4.76 0.96 -4.16
N LEU A 72 3.83 1.02 -5.10
CA LEU A 72 2.87 -0.06 -5.32
C LEU A 72 3.58 -1.23 -6.02
N ILE A 73 3.55 -2.42 -5.41
CA ILE A 73 4.21 -3.59 -5.98
C ILE A 73 3.64 -3.90 -7.36
N HIS A 74 4.51 -4.06 -8.35
CA HIS A 74 4.12 -4.44 -9.69
C HIS A 74 3.71 -5.90 -9.75
N ILE A 75 2.66 -6.22 -10.51
CA ILE A 75 2.12 -7.58 -10.57
C ILE A 75 3.14 -8.61 -11.12
N ALA A 76 4.09 -8.16 -11.94
CA ALA A 76 5.15 -9.00 -12.50
C ALA A 76 6.17 -9.49 -11.45
N GLU A 77 6.36 -8.74 -10.36
CA GLU A 77 7.28 -9.07 -9.26
C GLU A 77 6.55 -9.57 -8.00
N TYR A 78 5.21 -9.52 -7.98
CA TYR A 78 4.40 -9.85 -6.81
C TYR A 78 4.74 -11.22 -6.19
N ALA A 79 5.00 -12.23 -7.02
CA ALA A 79 5.38 -13.56 -6.55
C ALA A 79 6.73 -13.57 -5.82
N GLN A 80 7.68 -12.73 -6.25
CA GLN A 80 8.97 -12.57 -5.59
C GLN A 80 8.81 -11.82 -4.27
N GLU A 81 8.05 -10.73 -4.26
CA GLU A 81 7.79 -9.96 -3.02
C GLU A 81 7.06 -10.79 -1.96
N MET A 82 6.13 -11.66 -2.36
CA MET A 82 5.52 -12.65 -1.46
C MET A 82 6.55 -13.58 -0.80
N GLN A 83 7.59 -13.99 -1.54
CA GLN A 83 8.66 -14.85 -0.99
C GLN A 83 9.57 -14.06 -0.03
N VAL A 84 9.88 -12.81 -0.36
CA VAL A 84 10.66 -11.91 0.52
C VAL A 84 9.92 -11.71 1.83
N LEU A 85 8.65 -11.31 1.78
CA LEU A 85 7.79 -11.13 2.95
C LEU A 85 7.72 -12.40 3.80
N ALA A 86 7.47 -13.56 3.18
CA ALA A 86 7.41 -14.84 3.88
C ALA A 86 8.74 -15.16 4.60
N GLY A 87 9.87 -14.89 3.96
CA GLY A 87 11.20 -15.05 4.55
C GLY A 87 11.43 -14.17 5.77
N ILE A 88 11.01 -12.90 5.72
CA ILE A 88 11.11 -11.97 6.86
C ILE A 88 10.25 -12.47 8.03
N LEU A 89 8.99 -12.83 7.76
CA LEU A 89 8.08 -13.34 8.79
C LEU A 89 8.61 -14.62 9.45
N GLU A 90 9.18 -15.54 8.65
CA GLU A 90 9.79 -16.77 9.16
C GLU A 90 11.05 -16.48 10.01
N GLU A 91 11.98 -15.68 9.49
CA GLU A 91 13.23 -15.33 10.17
C GLU A 91 12.99 -14.64 11.52
N LYS A 92 12.01 -13.74 11.57
CA LYS A 92 11.67 -12.95 12.75
C LYS A 92 10.74 -13.70 13.72
N GLY A 93 10.34 -14.93 13.37
CA GLY A 93 9.52 -15.78 14.23
C GLY A 93 8.08 -15.31 14.36
N HIS A 94 7.57 -14.59 13.37
CA HIS A 94 6.20 -14.11 13.37
C HIS A 94 5.25 -15.31 13.34
N SER A 95 4.36 -15.38 14.33
CA SER A 95 3.46 -16.52 14.54
C SER A 95 1.99 -16.14 14.52
N ALA A 96 1.67 -14.89 14.15
CA ALA A 96 0.28 -14.49 14.07
C ALA A 96 -0.42 -15.29 12.97
N GLY A 97 -1.54 -15.92 13.33
CA GLY A 97 -2.31 -16.74 12.41
C GLY A 97 -2.88 -15.93 11.24
N GLY A 98 -3.40 -16.63 10.23
CA GLY A 98 -3.94 -16.02 9.03
C GLY A 98 -2.93 -15.91 7.89
N ARG A 99 -3.15 -14.95 6.99
CA ARG A 99 -2.38 -14.76 5.76
C ARG A 99 -2.01 -13.30 5.56
N VAL A 100 -0.76 -13.06 5.23
CA VAL A 100 -0.22 -11.71 5.01
C VAL A 100 0.11 -11.56 3.52
N PHE A 101 -0.35 -10.47 2.93
CA PHE A 101 -0.14 -10.15 1.53
C PHE A 101 0.51 -8.76 1.42
N PRO A 102 1.64 -8.62 0.73
CA PRO A 102 2.25 -7.31 0.54
C PRO A 102 1.40 -6.51 -0.45
N ILE A 103 1.27 -5.22 -0.20
CA ILE A 103 0.61 -4.26 -1.11
C ILE A 103 1.67 -3.30 -1.64
N LEU A 104 2.40 -2.68 -0.72
CA LEU A 104 3.44 -1.70 -1.02
C LEU A 104 4.77 -2.20 -0.47
N THR A 105 5.87 -1.78 -1.11
CA THR A 105 7.23 -2.08 -0.67
C THR A 105 8.10 -0.85 -0.82
N ASN A 106 9.20 -0.78 -0.08
CA ASN A 106 10.26 0.20 -0.27
C ASN A 106 11.59 -0.49 -0.62
N TYR A 107 12.65 0.29 -0.88
CA TYR A 107 13.96 -0.27 -1.20
C TYR A 107 14.67 -0.95 -0.02
N GLY A 108 14.16 -0.78 1.21
CA GLY A 108 14.61 -1.43 2.44
C GLY A 108 13.99 -2.81 2.70
N SER A 109 13.06 -3.25 1.84
CA SER A 109 12.22 -4.43 2.06
C SER A 109 11.26 -4.29 3.26
N ASP A 110 10.85 -3.06 3.57
CA ASP A 110 9.70 -2.82 4.43
C ASP A 110 8.42 -2.90 3.59
N PHE A 111 7.30 -3.27 4.22
CA PHE A 111 6.06 -3.53 3.53
C PHE A 111 4.86 -2.87 4.21
N ILE A 112 3.97 -2.31 3.39
CA ILE A 112 2.57 -2.15 3.80
C ILE A 112 1.81 -3.39 3.37
N CYS A 113 1.28 -4.12 4.35
CA CYS A 113 0.67 -5.43 4.18
C CYS A 113 -0.85 -5.39 4.40
N LEU A 114 -1.59 -6.23 3.67
CA LEU A 114 -2.91 -6.69 4.08
C LEU A 114 -2.76 -7.97 4.90
N TRP A 115 -3.18 -7.96 6.14
CA TRP A 115 -3.25 -9.13 6.99
C TRP A 115 -4.69 -9.60 7.13
N GLN A 116 -4.98 -10.76 6.52
CA GLN A 116 -6.24 -11.47 6.68
C GLN A 116 -6.10 -12.46 7.85
N GLN A 117 -6.70 -12.12 8.98
CA GLN A 117 -6.66 -12.90 10.21
C GLN A 117 -7.49 -14.19 10.09
N GLU A 118 -7.32 -15.12 11.03
CA GLU A 118 -7.98 -16.43 11.01
C GLU A 118 -9.51 -16.36 11.06
N ASP A 119 -10.06 -15.30 11.68
CA ASP A 119 -11.49 -15.06 11.74
C ASP A 119 -12.07 -14.40 10.47
N GLY A 120 -11.21 -14.14 9.47
CA GLY A 120 -11.54 -13.49 8.21
C GLY A 120 -11.48 -11.96 8.25
N THR A 121 -11.15 -11.35 9.39
CA THR A 121 -10.93 -9.91 9.50
C THR A 121 -9.71 -9.50 8.67
N GLU A 122 -9.83 -8.42 7.90
CA GLU A 122 -8.72 -7.85 7.12
C GLU A 122 -8.30 -6.52 7.73
N VAL A 123 -7.02 -6.40 8.07
CA VAL A 123 -6.39 -5.17 8.57
C VAL A 123 -5.20 -4.80 7.69
N ILE A 124 -4.80 -3.53 7.71
CA ILE A 124 -3.60 -3.07 7.00
C ILE A 124 -2.51 -2.76 8.02
N CYS A 125 -1.33 -3.31 7.80
CA CYS A 125 -0.20 -3.23 8.72
C CYS A 125 1.03 -2.64 8.05
N ASP A 126 1.82 -1.93 8.84
CA ASP A 126 3.22 -1.67 8.56
C ASP A 126 4.05 -2.88 9.01
N LEU A 127 5.08 -3.21 8.24
CA LEU A 127 6.07 -4.22 8.56
C LEU A 127 7.44 -3.68 8.19
N LEU A 128 8.23 -3.40 9.21
CA LEU A 128 9.63 -3.01 9.06
C LEU A 128 10.51 -4.26 9.07
N ASN A 129 11.35 -4.43 8.06
CA ASN A 129 12.22 -5.60 7.88
C ASN A 129 13.12 -5.86 9.10
N ASP A 130 13.62 -4.78 9.71
CA ASP A 130 14.48 -4.86 10.88
C ASP A 130 13.79 -5.54 12.09
N PHE A 131 12.48 -5.32 12.25
CA PHE A 131 11.71 -5.80 13.41
C PHE A 131 10.89 -7.06 13.08
N GLY A 132 10.23 -7.11 11.92
CA GLY A 132 9.35 -8.21 11.50
C GLY A 132 7.98 -8.26 12.18
N ASP A 133 7.63 -7.22 12.95
CA ASP A 133 6.32 -7.08 13.57
C ASP A 133 5.30 -6.50 12.59
N LEU A 134 4.07 -7.03 12.62
CA LEU A 134 2.92 -6.45 11.92
C LEU A 134 2.26 -5.41 12.83
N VAL A 135 2.53 -4.13 12.56
CA VAL A 135 1.93 -3.02 13.30
C VAL A 135 0.68 -2.55 12.57
N VAL A 136 -0.50 -2.76 13.17
CA VAL A 136 -1.77 -2.38 12.53
C VAL A 136 -1.86 -0.85 12.40
N MET A 137 -1.93 -0.39 11.15
CA MET A 137 -2.15 1.01 10.80
C MET A 137 -3.63 1.31 10.59
N TYR A 138 -4.36 0.40 9.95
CA TYR A 138 -5.76 0.60 9.60
C TYR A 138 -6.59 -0.64 9.92
N SER A 139 -7.77 -0.42 10.49
CA SER A 139 -8.68 -1.50 10.90
C SER A 139 -9.40 -2.18 9.74
N SER A 140 -9.32 -1.63 8.52
CA SER A 140 -9.82 -2.28 7.31
C SER A 140 -9.19 -1.69 6.03
N PRO A 141 -9.27 -2.42 4.89
CA PRO A 141 -8.91 -1.88 3.58
C PRO A 141 -9.67 -0.61 3.16
N GLU A 142 -10.93 -0.46 3.57
CA GLU A 142 -11.70 0.77 3.32
C GLU A 142 -11.14 1.95 4.09
N LYS A 143 -10.76 1.74 5.36
CA LYS A 143 -10.17 2.78 6.20
C LYS A 143 -8.81 3.24 5.69
N PHE A 144 -8.02 2.31 5.16
CA PHE A 144 -6.78 2.63 4.46
C PHE A 144 -7.04 3.59 3.29
N LEU A 145 -7.90 3.24 2.34
CA LEU A 145 -8.17 4.09 1.18
C LEU A 145 -8.85 5.42 1.54
N GLU A 146 -9.75 5.42 2.52
CA GLU A 146 -10.38 6.64 3.05
C GLU A 146 -9.33 7.60 3.60
N THR A 147 -8.44 7.11 4.46
CA THR A 147 -7.39 7.92 5.09
C THR A 147 -6.41 8.47 4.04
N LEU A 148 -5.98 7.64 3.09
CA LEU A 148 -5.10 8.10 2.00
C LEU A 148 -5.74 9.21 1.15
N CYS A 149 -7.05 9.16 0.91
CA CYS A 149 -7.74 10.25 0.23
C CYS A 149 -7.73 11.54 1.06
N GLU A 150 -7.90 11.43 2.38
CA GLU A 150 -7.87 12.58 3.28
C GLU A 150 -6.48 13.19 3.41
N PHE A 151 -5.40 12.40 3.33
CA PHE A 151 -4.04 12.94 3.24
C PHE A 151 -3.84 13.85 2.02
N TYR A 152 -4.42 13.53 0.87
CA TYR A 152 -4.40 14.43 -0.27
C TYR A 152 -5.33 15.64 -0.10
N LYS A 153 -6.58 15.42 0.30
CA LYS A 153 -7.60 16.50 0.41
C LYS A 153 -7.21 17.56 1.42
N GLN A 154 -6.57 17.13 2.50
CA GLN A 154 -6.14 18.02 3.56
C GLN A 154 -4.71 18.50 3.35
N GLU A 155 -4.02 18.16 2.25
CA GLU A 155 -2.64 18.61 1.96
C GLU A 155 -1.64 18.14 3.03
N ALA A 156 -1.74 16.88 3.46
CA ALA A 156 -0.68 16.19 4.18
C ALA A 156 0.35 15.61 3.20
N TYR A 157 -0.08 15.19 2.00
CA TYR A 157 0.79 14.76 0.91
C TYR A 157 1.04 15.89 -0.08
N PHE A 158 2.29 16.05 -0.52
CA PHE A 158 2.70 17.05 -1.51
C PHE A 158 3.92 16.57 -2.32
N LEU A 159 4.28 17.30 -3.38
CA LEU A 159 5.54 17.09 -4.07
C LEU A 159 6.60 18.06 -3.52
N ASP A 160 7.78 17.55 -3.20
CA ASP A 160 8.92 18.38 -2.80
C ASP A 160 9.54 19.14 -3.98
N GLU A 161 10.63 19.87 -3.74
CA GLU A 161 11.31 20.67 -4.76
C GLU A 161 11.93 19.83 -5.89
N ASP A 162 12.23 18.56 -5.62
CA ASP A 162 12.82 17.61 -6.56
C ASP A 162 11.77 16.69 -7.23
N GLY A 163 10.49 16.86 -6.88
CA GLY A 163 9.36 16.14 -7.45
C GLY A 163 9.06 14.80 -6.78
N PHE A 164 9.67 14.49 -5.63
CA PHE A 164 9.33 13.31 -4.85
C PHE A 164 8.03 13.53 -4.08
N LEU A 165 7.26 12.46 -3.89
CA LEU A 165 6.10 12.50 -3.01
C LEU A 165 6.58 12.54 -1.55
N ASP A 166 6.23 13.60 -0.85
CA ASP A 166 6.60 13.83 0.54
C ASP A 166 5.35 14.12 1.39
N CYS A 167 5.53 14.19 2.71
CA CYS A 167 4.45 14.43 3.65
C CYS A 167 4.79 15.37 4.81
N ASP A 168 3.77 16.08 5.27
CA ASP A 168 3.78 16.76 6.56
C ASP A 168 3.46 15.72 7.64
N LEU A 169 4.51 15.18 8.26
CA LEU A 169 4.40 14.11 9.26
C LEU A 169 3.48 14.46 10.44
N ILE A 170 3.45 15.73 10.85
CA ILE A 170 2.58 16.16 11.96
C ILE A 170 1.12 16.05 11.51
N LYS A 171 0.83 16.57 10.33
CA LYS A 171 -0.51 16.58 9.76
C LYS A 171 -1.00 15.18 9.38
N GLU A 172 -0.11 14.34 8.85
CA GLU A 172 -0.39 12.93 8.58
C GLU A 172 -0.76 12.19 9.88
N GLY A 173 0.00 12.39 10.95
CA GLY A 173 -0.29 11.84 12.27
C GLY A 173 -1.63 12.31 12.85
N GLU A 174 -1.94 13.62 12.73
CA GLU A 174 -3.21 14.20 13.19
C GLU A 174 -4.42 13.60 12.45
N ILE A 175 -4.38 13.57 11.12
CA ILE A 175 -5.45 13.00 10.27
C ILE A 175 -5.58 11.49 10.52
N GLY A 176 -4.45 10.78 10.59
CA GLY A 176 -4.40 9.35 10.85
C GLY A 176 -5.03 9.00 12.20
N THR A 177 -4.70 9.76 13.26
CA THR A 177 -5.28 9.60 14.60
C THR A 177 -6.78 9.85 14.61
N GLU A 178 -7.24 10.91 13.94
CA GLU A 178 -8.66 11.26 13.89
C GLU A 178 -9.50 10.18 13.19
N LEU A 179 -9.01 9.66 12.05
CA LEU A 179 -9.76 8.72 11.21
C LEU A 179 -9.64 7.26 11.63
N ASN A 180 -8.56 6.91 12.34
CA ASN A 180 -8.26 5.56 12.80
C ASN A 180 -8.10 5.49 14.33
N PRO A 181 -9.13 5.91 15.11
CA PRO A 181 -9.04 5.92 16.55
C PRO A 181 -8.86 4.49 17.08
N GLY A 182 -7.70 4.23 17.70
CA GLY A 182 -7.35 2.93 18.28
C GLY A 182 -6.29 2.14 17.53
N ALA A 183 -5.84 2.59 16.35
CA ALA A 183 -4.61 2.08 15.75
C ALA A 183 -3.41 2.76 16.43
N GLN A 184 -2.57 1.98 17.11
CA GLN A 184 -1.43 2.50 17.86
C GLN A 184 -0.47 3.28 16.96
N TYR A 185 -0.30 2.83 15.71
CA TYR A 185 0.59 3.43 14.71
C TYR A 185 0.43 4.96 14.60
N TRP A 186 -0.81 5.47 14.62
CA TRP A 186 -1.06 6.90 14.43
C TRP A 186 -0.90 7.73 15.69
N SER A 187 -0.87 7.09 16.86
CA SER A 187 -0.86 7.75 18.17
C SER A 187 0.53 7.93 18.78
N GLU A 188 1.58 7.57 18.04
CA GLU A 188 2.98 7.68 18.48
C GLU A 188 3.53 9.12 18.41
#